data_AF-A0A9Q3IKL8-F1
#
_entry.id   AF-A0A9Q3IKL8-F1
#
_cell.length_a   1.000
_cell.length_b   1.000
_cell.length_c   1.000
_cell.angle_alpha   90.00
_cell.angle_beta   90.00
_cell.angle_gamma   90.00
#
_symmetry.space_group_name_H-M   'P 1'
#
loop_
_entity.id
_entity.type
_entity.pdbx_description
1 polymer ?
#
loop_
_entity_poly.entity_id
_entity_poly.type
_entity_poly.pdbx_seq_one_letter_code
_entity_poly.pdbx_strand_id
1 'polypeptide(L)'
;MKTPNRHTLRWQIAIEEYRGNMTIVDKAGNIHKNADGLSRWALANTPDNTAYVPLEAEQQIPIERFCAYGLEFKDSDGFTHDWCTLIHALELAYKTSVHSSTGQTPAMLEKGWNPRLPADTLKKDLIEIHPTASSFTKWDKSHKIPDFKVGDLVLVSTLNFKNIKGPKKLKDSYVGPFVIVALHGTNAFQVELSGELDNKHPTFPVSMIKPYQPTGIELFPLRNPTPLTVPPVEQDEEKKIKKVIKERRLRDKNEREYLVRYRNPVHEDEWLAESEITDSDKLLRRFRHERRPQA
;
A
#
# COMPACT_ATOMS: atom_id res chain seq x y z
N MET A 1 2.35 43.80 14.24
CA MET A 1 2.34 42.40 14.73
C MET A 1 1.66 42.36 16.09
N LYS A 2 0.54 41.64 16.24
CA LYS A 2 -0.13 41.50 17.55
C LYS A 2 0.71 40.54 18.40
N THR A 3 0.99 40.91 19.65
CA THR A 3 1.66 40.01 20.61
C THR A 3 0.84 38.73 20.78
N PRO A 4 1.45 37.53 20.76
CA PRO A 4 0.72 36.30 20.97
C PRO A 4 -0.02 36.35 22.31
N ASN A 5 -1.27 35.86 22.32
CA ASN A 5 -2.07 35.74 23.53
C ASN A 5 -1.26 34.94 24.58
N ARG A 6 -1.36 35.31 25.86
CA ARG A 6 -0.67 34.62 26.97
C ARG A 6 -0.91 33.10 26.94
N HIS A 7 -2.07 32.68 26.46
CA HIS A 7 -2.41 31.27 26.28
C HIS A 7 -1.69 30.61 25.08
N THR A 8 -1.60 31.28 23.92
CA THR A 8 -0.86 30.75 22.76
C THR A 8 0.63 30.67 23.04
N LEU A 9 1.16 31.61 23.84
CA LEU A 9 2.56 31.58 24.28
C LEU A 9 2.83 30.40 25.22
N ARG A 10 1.88 30.07 26.11
CA ARG A 10 1.95 28.85 26.96
C ARG A 10 1.93 27.57 26.13
N TRP A 11 1.11 27.49 25.08
CA TRP A 11 1.09 26.33 24.19
C TRP A 11 2.34 26.21 23.32
N GLN A 12 2.88 27.32 22.82
CA GLN A 12 4.16 27.32 22.13
C GLN A 12 5.27 26.78 23.04
N ILE A 13 5.33 27.26 24.28
CA ILE A 13 6.27 26.76 25.28
C ILE A 13 6.02 25.26 25.54
N ALA A 14 4.79 24.84 25.80
CA ALA A 14 4.46 23.44 26.08
C ALA A 14 4.81 22.50 24.91
N ILE A 15 4.56 22.89 23.65
CA ILE A 15 4.90 22.10 22.47
C ILE A 15 6.43 22.02 22.29
N GLU A 16 7.13 23.13 22.50
CA GLU A 16 8.61 23.18 22.46
C GLU A 16 9.25 22.34 23.57
N GLU A 17 8.61 22.23 24.74
CA GLU A 17 9.05 21.39 25.84
C GLU A 17 9.07 19.89 25.46
N TYR A 18 8.12 19.43 24.64
CA TYR A 18 8.11 18.04 24.13
C TYR A 18 9.17 17.77 23.06
N ARG A 19 9.93 18.77 22.57
CA ARG A 19 10.96 18.63 21.52
C ARG A 19 12.08 17.64 21.89
N GLY A 20 12.52 17.62 23.15
CA GLY A 20 13.59 16.73 23.61
C GLY A 20 13.18 15.24 23.60
N ASN A 21 11.88 14.98 23.75
CA ASN A 21 11.30 13.63 23.81
C ASN A 21 10.54 13.25 22.52
N MET A 22 10.21 14.23 21.67
CA MET A 22 9.73 14.03 20.30
C MET A 22 10.92 13.69 19.40
N THR A 23 11.20 12.41 19.33
CA THR A 23 11.88 11.87 18.15
C THR A 23 10.80 11.63 17.10
N ILE A 24 10.88 12.31 15.95
CA ILE A 24 10.06 11.91 14.81
C ILE A 24 10.60 10.56 14.37
N VAL A 25 9.91 9.49 14.76
CA VAL A 25 10.22 8.14 14.33
C VAL A 25 9.69 8.01 12.91
N ASP A 26 10.61 8.08 11.95
CA ASP A 26 10.32 7.70 10.60
C ASP A 26 10.10 6.20 10.62
N LYS A 27 8.82 5.77 10.53
CA LYS A 27 8.56 4.40 10.14
C LYS A 27 9.00 4.33 8.69
N ALA A 28 10.21 3.83 8.46
CA ALA A 28 10.70 3.58 7.11
C ALA A 28 9.60 2.85 6.35
N GLY A 29 8.88 3.58 5.49
CA GLY A 29 8.17 2.94 4.40
C GLY A 29 9.24 2.14 3.67
N ASN A 30 8.95 0.89 3.35
CA ASN A 30 9.86 0.04 2.58
C ASN A 30 10.48 0.93 1.49
N ILE A 31 11.80 1.10 1.51
CA ILE A 31 12.54 1.87 0.51
C ILE A 31 11.97 1.42 -0.83
N HIS A 32 11.21 2.30 -1.48
CA HIS A 32 10.66 2.00 -2.79
C HIS A 32 11.87 1.82 -3.71
N LYS A 33 12.32 0.56 -3.89
CA LYS A 33 13.38 0.17 -4.81
C LYS A 33 13.02 0.45 -6.28
N ASN A 34 11.81 0.96 -6.52
CA ASN A 34 11.24 1.23 -7.84
C ASN A 34 11.38 2.69 -8.28
N ALA A 35 12.03 3.57 -7.52
CA ALA A 35 12.41 4.89 -8.01
C ALA A 35 13.73 4.76 -8.78
N ASP A 36 13.60 4.55 -10.09
CA ASP A 36 14.69 4.51 -11.06
C ASP A 36 15.59 5.76 -10.95
N GLY A 37 16.90 5.58 -11.14
CA GLY A 37 17.96 6.58 -10.90
C GLY A 37 17.84 7.85 -11.75
N LEU A 38 16.92 7.87 -12.71
CA LEU A 38 16.57 9.02 -13.54
C LEU A 38 15.74 10.10 -12.83
N SER A 39 15.15 9.80 -11.66
CA SER A 39 14.30 10.75 -10.91
C SER A 39 15.05 11.59 -9.85
N ARG A 40 16.38 11.41 -9.72
CA ARG A 40 17.17 11.99 -8.62
C ARG A 40 18.30 12.92 -9.04
N TRP A 41 18.55 13.13 -10.33
CA TRP A 41 19.37 14.27 -10.73
C TRP A 41 18.47 15.48 -10.84
N ALA A 42 18.60 16.41 -9.89
CA ALA A 42 18.09 17.75 -10.07
C ALA A 42 18.73 18.29 -11.35
N LEU A 43 17.93 18.49 -12.40
CA LEU A 43 18.38 19.12 -13.63
C LEU A 43 18.97 20.49 -13.27
N ALA A 44 20.06 20.88 -13.92
CA ALA A 44 20.66 22.18 -13.70
C ALA A 44 19.59 23.28 -13.93
N ASN A 45 19.62 24.33 -13.10
CA ASN A 45 18.71 25.46 -13.21
C ASN A 45 19.15 26.38 -14.36
N THR A 46 19.09 25.86 -15.58
CA THR A 46 19.40 26.54 -16.84
C THR A 46 18.11 26.95 -17.56
N PRO A 47 18.10 28.00 -18.38
CA PRO A 47 16.89 28.48 -19.07
C PRO A 47 16.20 27.43 -19.96
N ASP A 48 16.95 26.43 -20.42
CA ASP A 48 16.43 25.30 -21.21
C ASP A 48 15.64 24.27 -20.38
N ASN A 49 15.70 24.35 -19.04
CA ASN A 49 14.94 23.49 -18.14
C ASN A 49 13.52 24.05 -17.99
N THR A 50 12.51 23.20 -18.18
CA THR A 50 11.10 23.58 -18.04
C THR A 50 10.73 24.01 -16.61
N ALA A 51 11.54 23.63 -15.61
CA ALA A 51 11.42 24.04 -14.22
C ALA A 51 12.39 25.18 -13.83
N TYR A 52 12.91 25.94 -14.80
CA TYR A 52 13.83 27.06 -14.55
C TYR A 52 13.18 28.13 -13.65
N VAL A 53 13.89 28.51 -12.58
CA VAL A 53 13.50 29.61 -11.69
C VAL A 53 14.59 30.67 -11.70
N PRO A 54 14.29 31.93 -12.07
CA PRO A 54 15.25 33.04 -12.03
C PRO A 54 15.73 33.29 -10.60
N LEU A 55 17.05 33.39 -10.39
CA LEU A 55 17.68 33.57 -9.08
C LEU A 55 17.30 34.89 -8.37
N GLU A 56 16.78 35.87 -9.10
CA GLU A 56 16.40 37.20 -8.57
C GLU A 56 14.90 37.34 -8.29
N ALA A 57 14.10 36.31 -8.53
CA ALA A 57 12.69 36.35 -8.16
C ALA A 57 12.55 36.07 -6.65
N GLU A 58 12.23 37.09 -5.85
CA GLU A 58 11.67 36.90 -4.52
C GLU A 58 10.40 36.05 -4.65
N GLN A 59 10.51 34.74 -4.45
CA GLN A 59 9.35 33.88 -4.38
C GLN A 59 8.58 34.21 -3.09
N GLN A 60 7.53 35.03 -3.21
CA GLN A 60 6.44 35.00 -2.25
C GLN A 60 5.75 33.64 -2.36
N ILE A 61 6.21 32.66 -1.59
CA ILE A 61 5.51 31.39 -1.39
C ILE A 61 4.27 31.72 -0.53
N PRO A 62 3.04 31.66 -1.06
CA PRO A 62 1.86 31.90 -0.25
C PRO A 62 1.66 30.67 0.63
N ILE A 63 2.04 30.78 1.91
CA ILE A 63 1.92 29.67 2.89
C ILE A 63 0.46 29.45 3.33
N GLU A 64 -0.47 30.35 3.02
CA GLU A 64 -1.83 30.28 3.53
C GLU A 64 -2.86 30.15 2.42
N ARG A 65 -3.23 28.91 2.09
CA ARG A 65 -4.54 28.58 1.53
C ARG A 65 -4.67 27.07 1.47
N PHE A 66 -5.19 26.47 2.52
CA PHE A 66 -6.19 25.40 2.53
C PHE A 66 -6.33 24.94 3.99
N CYS A 67 -7.57 24.67 4.41
CA CYS A 67 -8.01 24.20 5.73
C CYS A 67 -8.62 25.24 6.70
N ALA A 68 -9.31 26.27 6.21
CA ALA A 68 -10.37 26.88 7.01
C ALA A 68 -11.69 26.14 6.74
N TYR A 69 -11.99 25.05 7.45
CA TYR A 69 -13.37 24.63 7.79
C TYR A 69 -13.34 23.53 8.87
N GLY A 70 -13.47 23.96 10.14
CA GLY A 70 -14.32 23.36 11.17
C GLY A 70 -14.00 21.94 11.67
N LEU A 71 -13.09 21.84 12.64
CA LEU A 71 -13.10 20.78 13.67
C LEU A 71 -12.64 21.40 14.99
N GLU A 72 -13.57 22.01 15.74
CA GLU A 72 -13.30 22.43 17.12
C GLU A 72 -13.29 21.19 18.01
N PHE A 73 -12.10 20.73 18.38
CA PHE A 73 -11.95 19.68 19.39
C PHE A 73 -11.96 20.35 20.77
N LYS A 74 -12.88 19.93 21.64
CA LYS A 74 -12.96 20.39 23.03
C LYS A 74 -12.35 19.32 23.94
N ASP A 75 -11.28 19.67 24.65
CA ASP A 75 -10.81 18.88 25.79
C ASP A 75 -11.67 19.14 27.05
N SER A 76 -11.49 18.31 28.09
CA SER A 76 -12.21 18.38 29.38
C SER A 76 -12.15 19.74 30.06
N ASP A 77 -11.18 20.57 29.70
CA ASP A 77 -10.90 21.87 30.32
C ASP A 77 -11.55 23.05 29.56
N GLY A 78 -12.38 22.78 28.53
CA GLY A 78 -13.21 23.78 27.86
C GLY A 78 -12.50 24.64 26.81
N PHE A 79 -11.24 24.36 26.47
CA PHE A 79 -10.52 25.06 25.42
C PHE A 79 -10.88 24.49 24.03
N THR A 80 -11.46 25.31 23.17
CA THR A 80 -11.62 25.02 21.74
C THR A 80 -10.31 25.31 21.03
N HIS A 81 -9.57 24.27 20.68
CA HIS A 81 -8.34 24.41 19.91
C HIS A 81 -8.70 24.37 18.42
N ASP A 82 -8.67 25.52 17.75
CA ASP A 82 -8.70 25.54 16.29
C ASP A 82 -7.32 25.10 15.78
N TRP A 83 -7.27 23.94 15.12
CA TRP A 83 -6.06 23.38 14.51
C TRP A 83 -5.33 24.40 13.63
N CYS A 84 -6.07 25.30 12.98
CA CYS A 84 -5.52 26.36 12.14
C CYS A 84 -4.61 27.31 12.93
N THR A 85 -4.89 27.55 14.21
CA THR A 85 -4.07 28.42 15.06
C THR A 85 -2.81 27.73 15.58
N LEU A 86 -2.87 26.41 15.76
CA LEU A 86 -1.76 25.60 16.25
C LEU A 86 -0.79 25.18 15.15
N ILE A 87 -1.17 25.28 13.87
CA ILE A 87 -0.37 24.82 12.74
C ILE A 87 1.04 25.43 12.72
N HIS A 88 1.15 26.72 13.04
CA HIS A 88 2.43 27.43 13.06
C HIS A 88 3.34 26.95 14.20
N ALA A 89 2.76 26.67 15.37
CA ALA A 89 3.50 26.12 16.49
C ALA A 89 3.94 24.68 16.21
N LEU A 90 3.08 23.88 15.57
CA LEU A 90 3.37 22.51 15.15
C LEU A 90 4.46 22.46 14.07
N GLU A 91 4.39 23.34 13.08
CA GLU A 91 5.40 23.47 12.03
C GLU A 91 6.78 23.80 12.62
N LEU A 92 6.83 24.75 13.54
CA LEU A 92 8.07 25.12 14.24
C LEU A 92 8.60 23.93 15.05
N ALA A 93 7.72 23.21 15.76
CA ALA A 93 8.09 22.01 16.52
C ALA A 93 8.64 20.91 15.60
N TYR A 94 7.97 20.62 14.49
CA TYR A 94 8.40 19.63 13.50
C TYR A 94 9.79 19.99 12.94
N LYS A 95 9.97 21.23 12.47
CA LYS A 95 11.23 21.71 11.89
C LYS A 95 12.41 21.67 12.86
N THR A 96 12.14 21.80 14.16
CA THR A 96 13.17 21.86 15.21
C THR A 96 13.34 20.55 15.99
N SER A 97 12.46 19.58 15.81
CA SER A 97 12.56 18.24 16.40
C SER A 97 13.57 17.36 15.65
N VAL A 98 14.27 16.50 16.38
CA VAL A 98 15.29 15.61 15.80
C VAL A 98 14.59 14.45 15.10
N HIS A 99 14.92 14.24 13.84
CA HIS A 99 14.38 13.13 13.07
C HIS A 99 15.21 11.87 13.31
N SER A 100 14.55 10.76 13.61
CA SER A 100 15.21 9.49 13.96
C SER A 100 16.11 8.91 12.86
N SER A 101 15.72 9.06 11.58
CA SER A 101 16.47 8.47 10.46
C SER A 101 17.71 9.27 10.07
N THR A 102 17.72 10.59 10.29
CA THR A 102 18.85 11.47 9.95
C THR A 102 19.67 11.87 11.17
N GLY A 103 19.14 11.72 12.38
CA GLY A 103 19.75 12.20 13.61
C GLY A 103 19.85 13.73 13.69
N GLN A 104 19.25 14.45 12.75
CA GLN A 104 19.29 15.91 12.66
C GLN A 104 17.88 16.48 12.53
N THR A 105 17.75 17.77 12.84
CA THR A 105 16.48 18.49 12.69
C THR A 105 16.27 18.87 11.22
N PRO A 106 15.03 18.88 10.69
CA PRO A 106 14.77 19.32 9.33
C PRO A 106 15.30 20.72 9.02
N ALA A 107 15.20 21.66 9.97
CA ALA A 107 15.76 23.01 9.82
C ALA A 107 17.30 23.03 9.68
N MET A 108 18.00 22.12 10.37
CA MET A 108 19.45 21.97 10.23
C MET A 108 19.82 21.42 8.84
N LEU A 109 19.06 20.45 8.33
CA LEU A 109 19.32 19.86 7.01
C LEU A 109 18.98 20.81 5.86
N GLU A 110 17.91 21.59 5.97
CA GLU A 110 17.44 22.51 4.92
C GLU A 110 18.20 23.84 4.94
N LYS A 111 18.39 24.42 6.13
CA LYS A 111 18.88 25.81 6.29
C LYS A 111 20.25 25.90 6.94
N GLY A 112 20.77 24.81 7.50
CA GLY A 112 22.07 24.79 8.18
C GLY A 112 22.08 25.42 9.58
N TRP A 113 20.93 25.84 10.11
CA TRP A 113 20.83 26.41 11.46
C TRP A 113 19.45 26.15 12.07
N ASN A 114 19.39 26.11 13.40
CA ASN A 114 18.15 26.00 14.16
C ASN A 114 17.77 27.36 14.76
N PRO A 115 16.49 27.79 14.65
CA PRO A 115 16.04 28.99 15.32
C PRO A 115 16.10 28.86 16.84
N ARG A 116 16.39 29.97 17.52
CA ARG A 116 16.33 30.08 18.98
C ARG A 116 14.87 30.04 19.41
N LEU A 117 14.51 29.10 20.29
CA LEU A 117 13.15 28.94 20.77
C LEU A 117 12.97 29.58 22.16
N PRO A 118 11.76 30.08 22.50
CA PRO A 118 11.39 30.48 23.86
C PRO A 118 11.72 29.42 24.93
N ALA A 119 11.52 28.13 24.65
CA ALA A 119 11.88 27.06 25.57
C ALA A 119 13.41 26.98 25.83
N ASP A 120 14.26 27.37 24.88
CA ASP A 120 15.72 27.39 25.09
C ASP A 120 16.15 28.45 26.12
N THR A 121 15.28 29.43 26.39
CA THR A 121 15.50 30.46 27.43
C THR A 121 14.92 30.09 28.80
N LEU A 122 14.06 29.07 28.89
CA LEU A 122 13.45 28.59 30.14
C LEU A 122 14.18 27.32 30.62
N LYS A 123 14.28 27.10 31.93
CA LYS A 123 15.04 25.97 32.49
C LYS A 123 14.39 24.63 32.09
N LYS A 124 15.20 23.72 31.56
CA LYS A 124 14.82 22.36 31.08
C LYS A 124 14.21 21.44 32.15
N ASP A 125 14.42 21.75 33.42
CA ASP A 125 14.10 20.87 34.55
C ASP A 125 12.62 20.94 35.02
N LEU A 126 11.76 21.70 34.33
CA LEU A 126 10.39 22.00 34.77
C LEU A 126 9.29 21.16 34.11
N ILE A 127 9.63 20.18 33.27
CA ILE A 127 8.65 19.63 32.32
C ILE A 127 8.10 18.28 32.81
N GLU A 128 6.82 18.27 33.20
CA GLU A 128 6.04 17.04 33.40
C GLU A 128 5.50 16.54 32.05
N ILE A 129 5.86 15.31 31.68
CA ILE A 129 5.45 14.68 30.42
C ILE A 129 3.97 14.27 30.49
N HIS A 130 3.16 14.66 29.50
CA HIS A 130 1.76 14.26 29.40
C HIS A 130 1.59 12.72 29.38
N PRO A 131 0.67 12.15 30.18
CA PRO A 131 0.55 10.70 30.38
C PRO A 131 0.27 9.88 29.10
N THR A 132 -0.30 10.50 28.06
CA THR A 132 -0.57 9.85 26.77
C THR A 132 0.69 9.53 25.96
N ALA A 133 1.80 10.25 26.14
CA ALA A 133 3.06 9.92 25.44
C ALA A 133 3.64 8.58 25.93
N SER A 134 3.45 8.29 27.21
CA SER A 134 3.87 7.05 27.86
C SER A 134 3.08 5.82 27.39
N SER A 135 1.85 5.99 26.88
CA SER A 135 0.99 4.87 26.47
C SER A 135 1.39 4.27 25.11
N PHE A 136 1.92 5.09 24.19
CA PHE A 136 2.35 4.62 22.86
C PHE A 136 3.48 3.58 22.94
N THR A 137 4.44 3.78 23.86
CA THR A 137 5.56 2.85 24.06
C THR A 137 5.14 1.48 24.60
N LYS A 138 3.94 1.36 25.18
CA LYS A 138 3.40 0.09 25.70
C LYS A 138 2.76 -0.75 24.60
N TRP A 139 2.21 -0.12 23.56
CA TRP A 139 1.51 -0.80 22.47
C TRP A 139 2.49 -1.55 21.54
N ASP A 140 3.61 -0.93 21.17
CA ASP A 140 4.61 -1.59 20.30
C ASP A 140 5.24 -2.83 20.97
N LYS A 141 5.36 -2.84 22.30
CA LYS A 141 5.95 -3.97 23.06
C LYS A 141 5.04 -5.20 23.13
N SER A 142 3.72 -5.04 22.96
CA SER A 142 2.76 -6.15 23.03
C SER A 142 2.50 -6.81 21.68
N HIS A 143 2.85 -6.15 20.57
CA HIS A 143 2.70 -6.68 19.22
C HIS A 143 3.76 -7.76 18.95
N LYS A 144 3.39 -9.03 19.12
CA LYS A 144 4.20 -10.18 18.68
C LYS A 144 3.83 -10.54 17.23
N ILE A 145 4.80 -10.47 16.35
CA ILE A 145 4.67 -10.93 14.97
C ILE A 145 4.70 -12.48 15.01
N PRO A 146 3.71 -13.19 14.44
CA PRO A 146 3.76 -14.64 14.38
C PRO A 146 4.92 -15.10 13.48
N ASP A 147 5.71 -16.06 13.95
CA ASP A 147 6.80 -16.66 13.17
C ASP A 147 6.22 -17.70 12.20
N PHE A 148 6.23 -17.38 10.90
CA PHE A 148 5.80 -18.31 9.84
C PHE A 148 7.01 -18.91 9.14
N LYS A 149 6.91 -20.19 8.76
CA LYS A 149 7.91 -20.90 7.97
C LYS A 149 7.37 -21.24 6.59
N VAL A 150 8.28 -21.47 5.66
CA VAL A 150 7.95 -22.02 4.34
C VAL A 150 7.33 -23.40 4.54
N GLY A 151 6.20 -23.65 3.89
CA GLY A 151 5.41 -24.87 4.04
C GLY A 151 4.26 -24.78 5.05
N ASP A 152 4.18 -23.73 5.86
CA ASP A 152 3.06 -23.55 6.80
C ASP A 152 1.75 -23.25 6.05
N LEU A 153 0.65 -23.80 6.58
CA LEU A 153 -0.70 -23.51 6.09
C LEU A 153 -1.21 -22.22 6.71
N VAL A 154 -1.69 -21.32 5.87
CA VAL A 154 -2.16 -20.00 6.28
C VAL A 154 -3.46 -19.59 5.60
N LEU A 155 -4.15 -18.69 6.28
CA LEU A 155 -5.37 -18.02 5.83
C LEU A 155 -5.04 -16.61 5.36
N VAL A 156 -5.56 -16.21 4.19
CA VAL A 156 -5.32 -14.88 3.59
C VAL A 156 -6.56 -14.02 3.69
N SER A 157 -6.38 -12.75 4.09
CA SER A 157 -7.46 -11.78 4.30
C SER A 157 -8.18 -11.39 3.00
N THR A 158 -9.50 -11.28 3.05
CA THR A 158 -10.36 -10.91 1.92
C THR A 158 -10.63 -9.41 1.79
N LEU A 159 -9.98 -8.58 2.59
CA LEU A 159 -10.18 -7.13 2.61
C LEU A 159 -9.96 -6.50 1.22
N ASN A 160 -8.90 -6.94 0.51
CA ASN A 160 -8.52 -6.43 -0.80
C ASN A 160 -9.03 -7.29 -1.98
N PHE A 161 -9.91 -8.25 -1.69
CA PHE A 161 -10.46 -9.15 -2.70
C PHE A 161 -11.84 -8.67 -3.17
N LYS A 162 -11.90 -8.25 -4.44
CA LYS A 162 -13.13 -7.81 -5.13
C LYS A 162 -13.87 -8.96 -5.84
N ASN A 163 -13.19 -10.06 -6.12
CA ASN A 163 -13.70 -11.16 -6.96
C ASN A 163 -14.33 -12.30 -6.15
N ILE A 164 -14.49 -12.14 -4.83
CA ILE A 164 -15.14 -13.15 -4.00
C ILE A 164 -16.64 -12.98 -4.13
N LYS A 165 -17.33 -14.06 -4.51
CA LYS A 165 -18.78 -14.09 -4.65
C LYS A 165 -19.47 -13.85 -3.31
N GLY A 166 -20.61 -13.16 -3.36
CA GLY A 166 -21.50 -12.92 -2.22
C GLY A 166 -21.47 -11.49 -1.67
N PRO A 167 -22.40 -11.16 -0.77
CA PRO A 167 -22.51 -9.82 -0.20
C PRO A 167 -21.37 -9.55 0.81
N LYS A 168 -20.89 -8.31 0.86
CA LYS A 168 -19.74 -7.88 1.70
C LYS A 168 -19.85 -8.27 3.18
N LYS A 169 -21.07 -8.42 3.72
CA LYS A 169 -21.33 -8.79 5.12
C LYS A 169 -21.30 -10.30 5.38
N LEU A 170 -21.56 -11.13 4.37
CA LEU A 170 -21.60 -12.60 4.51
C LEU A 170 -20.36 -13.28 3.90
N LYS A 171 -19.49 -12.54 3.24
CA LYS A 171 -18.22 -13.10 2.76
C LYS A 171 -17.31 -13.41 3.94
N ASP A 172 -16.57 -14.51 3.83
CA ASP A 172 -15.55 -14.84 4.82
C ASP A 172 -14.47 -13.74 4.83
N SER A 173 -14.05 -13.35 6.03
CA SER A 173 -12.98 -12.36 6.20
C SER A 173 -11.61 -12.91 5.80
N TYR A 174 -11.46 -14.25 5.79
CA TYR A 174 -10.23 -14.96 5.47
C TYR A 174 -10.58 -16.18 4.60
N VAL A 175 -9.73 -16.47 3.62
CA VAL A 175 -9.87 -17.58 2.67
C VAL A 175 -8.60 -18.42 2.68
N GLY A 176 -8.71 -19.68 2.28
CA GLY A 176 -7.63 -20.66 2.33
C GLY A 176 -7.93 -21.71 3.38
N PRO A 177 -7.21 -22.82 3.37
CA PRO A 177 -5.77 -22.78 3.60
C PRO A 177 -4.93 -22.72 2.32
N PHE A 178 -3.86 -21.95 2.39
CA PHE A 178 -2.84 -21.85 1.37
C PHE A 178 -1.47 -22.11 1.96
N VAL A 179 -0.54 -22.60 1.14
CA VAL A 179 0.83 -22.91 1.58
C VAL A 179 1.73 -21.70 1.36
N ILE A 180 2.59 -21.40 2.33
CA ILE A 180 3.66 -20.42 2.16
C ILE A 180 4.77 -21.04 1.29
N VAL A 181 5.03 -20.45 0.13
CA VAL A 181 6.07 -20.88 -0.81
C VAL A 181 7.41 -20.23 -0.50
N ALA A 182 7.40 -18.94 -0.19
CA ALA A 182 8.64 -18.19 0.01
C ALA A 182 8.47 -17.02 0.99
N LEU A 183 9.59 -16.61 1.58
CA LEU A 183 9.69 -15.45 2.47
C LEU A 183 10.25 -14.26 1.69
N HIS A 184 9.52 -13.14 1.63
CA HIS A 184 10.00 -11.90 1.04
C HIS A 184 10.31 -10.88 2.14
N GLY A 185 11.54 -10.96 2.66
CA GLY A 185 11.97 -10.15 3.81
C GLY A 185 11.32 -10.62 5.11
N THR A 186 11.18 -9.69 6.07
CA THR A 186 10.64 -10.01 7.40
C THR A 186 9.12 -9.88 7.49
N ASN A 187 8.49 -9.08 6.62
CA ASN A 187 7.11 -8.65 6.79
C ASN A 187 6.17 -9.10 5.64
N ALA A 188 6.66 -9.86 4.65
CA ALA A 188 5.86 -10.32 3.54
C ALA A 188 6.15 -11.78 3.19
N PHE A 189 5.09 -12.52 2.91
CA PHE A 189 5.13 -13.94 2.56
C PHE A 189 4.51 -14.15 1.19
N GLN A 190 5.12 -14.99 0.38
CA GLN A 190 4.56 -15.47 -0.87
C GLN A 190 3.74 -16.72 -0.59
N VAL A 191 2.47 -16.67 -0.97
CA VAL A 191 1.48 -17.72 -0.75
C VAL A 191 1.01 -18.24 -2.10
N GLU A 192 0.87 -19.55 -2.21
CA GLU A 192 0.32 -20.18 -3.40
C GLU A 192 -1.21 -20.01 -3.41
N LEU A 193 -1.71 -19.16 -4.31
CA LEU A 193 -3.14 -18.93 -4.48
C LEU A 193 -3.68 -19.89 -5.54
N SER A 194 -4.89 -20.41 -5.31
CA SER A 194 -5.58 -21.30 -6.24
C SER A 194 -6.97 -20.77 -6.63
N GLY A 195 -7.52 -21.32 -7.72
CA GLY A 195 -8.91 -21.10 -8.13
C GLY A 195 -9.21 -19.66 -8.56
N GLU A 196 -10.22 -19.03 -7.95
CA GLU A 196 -10.66 -17.67 -8.30
C GLU A 196 -9.65 -16.57 -7.91
N LEU A 197 -8.65 -16.91 -7.10
CA LEU A 197 -7.64 -15.98 -6.57
C LEU A 197 -6.29 -16.06 -7.28
N ASP A 198 -6.12 -16.98 -8.23
CA ASP A 198 -4.87 -17.20 -8.97
C ASP A 198 -4.40 -15.94 -9.74
N ASN A 199 -5.34 -15.14 -10.25
CA ASN A 199 -5.03 -13.88 -10.93
C ASN A 199 -4.58 -12.74 -10.00
N LYS A 200 -4.41 -12.99 -8.70
CA LYS A 200 -3.97 -11.97 -7.73
C LYS A 200 -2.50 -12.15 -7.39
N HIS A 201 -1.88 -11.06 -6.98
CA HIS A 201 -0.48 -11.10 -6.57
C HIS A 201 -0.31 -12.04 -5.35
N PRO A 202 0.61 -13.02 -5.40
CA PRO A 202 0.74 -14.06 -4.37
C PRO A 202 1.43 -13.57 -3.09
N THR A 203 2.07 -12.40 -3.12
CA THR A 203 2.75 -11.83 -1.96
C THR A 203 1.80 -11.02 -1.07
N PHE A 204 1.73 -11.38 0.21
CA PHE A 204 0.91 -10.71 1.22
C PHE A 204 1.75 -10.29 2.43
N PRO A 205 1.44 -9.14 3.07
CA PRO A 205 2.07 -8.76 4.32
C PRO A 205 1.59 -9.65 5.48
N VAL A 206 2.39 -9.77 6.54
CA VAL A 206 2.06 -10.61 7.72
C VAL A 206 0.73 -10.25 8.34
N SER A 207 0.36 -8.96 8.33
CA SER A 207 -0.90 -8.47 8.86
C SER A 207 -2.14 -8.99 8.14
N MET A 208 -1.99 -9.44 6.90
CA MET A 208 -3.07 -10.00 6.08
C MET A 208 -3.10 -11.52 6.11
N ILE A 209 -2.20 -12.15 6.86
CA ILE A 209 -2.05 -13.60 6.94
C ILE A 209 -2.34 -14.05 8.37
N LYS A 210 -3.03 -15.18 8.52
CA LYS A 210 -3.25 -15.85 9.81
C LYS A 210 -2.81 -17.30 9.75
N PRO A 211 -2.27 -17.85 10.84
CA PRO A 211 -1.97 -19.28 10.89
C PRO A 211 -3.27 -20.09 10.74
N TYR A 212 -3.24 -21.12 9.90
CA TYR A 212 -4.36 -22.03 9.77
C TYR A 212 -4.38 -23.00 10.95
N GLN A 213 -5.49 -23.05 11.67
CA GLN A 213 -5.73 -24.05 12.71
C GLN A 213 -6.73 -25.06 12.18
N PRO A 214 -6.34 -26.35 12.04
CA PRO A 214 -7.27 -27.37 11.59
C PRO A 214 -8.41 -27.47 12.61
N THR A 215 -9.65 -27.50 12.10
CA THR A 215 -10.80 -27.71 12.97
C THR A 215 -10.78 -29.17 13.44
N GLY A 216 -10.78 -29.39 14.76
CA GLY A 216 -10.90 -30.72 15.33
C GLY A 216 -12.23 -31.34 14.93
N ILE A 217 -12.20 -32.33 14.04
CA ILE A 217 -13.39 -33.02 13.51
C ILE A 217 -14.21 -33.65 14.65
N GLU A 218 -13.52 -34.12 15.69
CA GLU A 218 -14.13 -34.69 16.90
C GLU A 218 -14.99 -33.69 17.68
N LEU A 219 -14.58 -32.42 17.73
CA LEU A 219 -15.29 -31.37 18.46
C LEU A 219 -16.47 -30.80 17.65
N PHE A 220 -16.41 -30.88 16.32
CA PHE A 220 -17.39 -30.26 15.42
C PHE A 220 -17.77 -31.18 14.24
N PRO A 221 -18.47 -32.30 14.50
CA PRO A 221 -18.76 -33.31 13.48
C PRO A 221 -19.70 -32.82 12.35
N LEU A 222 -20.48 -31.77 12.59
CA LEU A 222 -21.40 -31.18 11.59
C LEU A 222 -20.71 -30.16 10.67
N ARG A 223 -19.44 -29.82 10.88
CA ARG A 223 -18.70 -28.90 10.01
C ARG A 223 -18.05 -29.68 8.88
N ASN A 224 -18.35 -29.31 7.64
CA ASN A 224 -17.60 -29.81 6.49
C ASN A 224 -16.16 -29.28 6.56
N PRO A 225 -15.13 -30.14 6.42
CA PRO A 225 -13.76 -29.68 6.37
C PRO A 225 -13.57 -28.77 5.16
N THR A 226 -12.85 -27.65 5.33
CA THR A 226 -12.45 -26.83 4.19
C THR A 226 -11.52 -27.66 3.30
N PRO A 227 -11.80 -27.77 1.99
CA PRO A 227 -10.91 -28.49 1.09
C PRO A 227 -9.53 -27.86 1.14
N LEU A 228 -8.51 -28.68 1.40
CA LEU A 228 -7.13 -28.22 1.36
C LEU A 228 -6.80 -27.85 -0.09
N THR A 229 -6.22 -26.67 -0.28
CA THR A 229 -5.57 -26.37 -1.55
C THR A 229 -4.34 -27.26 -1.64
N VAL A 230 -4.45 -28.37 -2.36
CA VAL A 230 -3.28 -29.17 -2.70
C VAL A 230 -2.47 -28.33 -3.71
N PRO A 231 -1.15 -28.14 -3.53
CA PRO A 231 -0.32 -27.54 -4.57
C PRO A 231 -0.57 -28.32 -5.87
N PRO A 232 -0.76 -27.65 -7.02
CA PRO A 232 -0.93 -28.35 -8.28
C PRO A 232 0.29 -29.24 -8.48
N VAL A 233 0.10 -30.56 -8.39
CA VAL A 233 0.99 -31.48 -9.08
C VAL A 233 0.96 -31.02 -10.52
N GLU A 234 2.14 -30.82 -11.15
CA GLU A 234 2.30 -30.43 -12.55
C GLU A 234 1.47 -31.36 -13.44
N GLN A 235 0.19 -31.05 -13.58
CA GLN A 235 -0.74 -31.61 -14.53
C GLN A 235 -0.85 -30.51 -15.56
N ASP A 236 -0.38 -30.81 -16.78
CA ASP A 236 -0.39 -29.91 -17.92
C ASP A 236 -1.70 -29.10 -17.93
N GLU A 237 -1.61 -27.81 -17.59
CA GLU A 237 -2.78 -26.93 -17.58
C GLU A 237 -3.40 -26.97 -18.97
N GLU A 238 -4.66 -27.42 -19.06
CA GLU A 238 -5.39 -27.41 -20.33
C GLU A 238 -5.36 -25.99 -20.91
N LYS A 239 -4.70 -25.81 -22.05
CA LYS A 239 -4.49 -24.50 -22.69
C LYS A 239 -5.83 -23.85 -23.05
N LYS A 240 -6.36 -23.00 -22.16
CA LYS A 240 -7.66 -22.32 -22.39
C LYS A 240 -7.53 -21.21 -23.42
N ILE A 241 -8.34 -21.31 -24.46
CA ILE A 241 -8.40 -20.37 -25.58
C ILE A 241 -9.20 -19.10 -25.18
N LYS A 242 -8.63 -17.91 -25.45
CA LYS A 242 -9.28 -16.62 -25.19
C LYS A 242 -10.05 -16.11 -26.40
N LYS A 243 -9.43 -16.09 -27.58
CA LYS A 243 -10.03 -15.51 -28.81
C LYS A 243 -9.37 -16.04 -30.08
N VAL A 244 -10.16 -16.14 -31.14
CA VAL A 244 -9.70 -16.38 -32.53
C VAL A 244 -9.42 -15.03 -33.20
N ILE A 245 -8.23 -14.89 -33.80
CA ILE A 245 -7.75 -13.62 -34.38
C ILE A 245 -7.85 -13.63 -35.91
N LYS A 246 -7.40 -14.71 -36.56
CA LYS A 246 -7.34 -14.82 -38.02
C LYS A 246 -7.86 -16.16 -38.47
N GLU A 247 -8.31 -16.21 -39.72
CA GLU A 247 -8.59 -17.45 -40.43
C GLU A 247 -7.67 -17.54 -41.64
N ARG A 248 -7.20 -18.76 -41.94
CA ARG A 248 -6.50 -19.08 -43.19
C ARG A 248 -7.10 -20.35 -43.79
N ARG A 249 -6.99 -20.46 -45.11
CA ARG A 249 -7.36 -21.66 -45.86
C ARG A 249 -6.09 -22.27 -46.42
N LEU A 250 -5.81 -23.53 -46.09
CA LEU A 250 -4.74 -24.24 -46.77
C LEU A 250 -5.20 -24.62 -48.19
N ARG A 251 -4.37 -24.30 -49.17
CA ARG A 251 -4.65 -24.59 -50.58
C ARG A 251 -4.64 -26.10 -50.87
N ASP A 252 -3.91 -26.87 -50.07
CA ASP A 252 -3.67 -28.30 -50.31
C ASP A 252 -4.72 -29.23 -49.68
N LYS A 253 -5.40 -28.83 -48.59
CA LYS A 253 -6.32 -29.72 -47.85
C LYS A 253 -7.79 -29.27 -47.81
N ASN A 254 -8.14 -28.13 -48.41
CA ASN A 254 -9.49 -27.52 -48.30
C ASN A 254 -9.98 -27.36 -46.84
N GLU A 255 -9.06 -27.35 -45.88
CA GLU A 255 -9.32 -27.19 -44.45
C GLU A 255 -9.06 -25.73 -44.05
N ARG A 256 -9.82 -25.28 -43.05
CA ARG A 256 -9.68 -23.95 -42.45
C ARG A 256 -8.94 -24.07 -41.13
N GLU A 257 -7.94 -23.23 -40.97
CA GLU A 257 -7.23 -23.08 -39.70
C GLU A 257 -7.49 -21.69 -39.13
N TYR A 258 -7.48 -21.64 -37.81
CA TYR A 258 -7.77 -20.44 -37.04
C TYR A 258 -6.57 -20.12 -36.17
N LEU A 259 -6.12 -18.86 -36.20
CA LEU A 259 -5.07 -18.38 -35.31
C LEU A 259 -5.70 -18.08 -33.96
N VAL A 260 -5.29 -18.84 -32.97
CA VAL A 260 -5.85 -18.85 -31.64
C VAL A 260 -4.92 -18.15 -30.66
N ARG A 261 -5.48 -17.28 -29.83
CA ARG A 261 -4.79 -16.67 -28.70
C ARG A 261 -5.27 -17.27 -27.39
N TYR A 262 -4.33 -17.72 -26.56
CA TYR A 262 -4.61 -18.28 -25.25
C TYR A 262 -4.91 -17.22 -24.20
N ARG A 263 -5.50 -17.65 -23.09
CA ARG A 263 -5.80 -16.80 -21.94
C ARG A 263 -4.56 -16.49 -21.11
N ASN A 264 -3.69 -17.48 -20.94
CA ASN A 264 -2.39 -17.30 -20.32
C ASN A 264 -1.42 -16.70 -21.36
N PRO A 265 -0.83 -15.53 -21.09
CA PRO A 265 0.08 -14.86 -22.02
C PRO A 265 1.42 -15.57 -22.19
N VAL A 266 1.67 -16.62 -21.40
CA VAL A 266 2.87 -17.47 -21.50
C VAL A 266 2.81 -18.37 -22.74
N HIS A 267 1.61 -18.75 -23.20
CA HIS A 267 1.45 -19.56 -24.41
C HIS A 267 1.41 -18.67 -25.66
N GLU A 268 2.19 -19.04 -26.67
CA GLU A 268 2.25 -18.34 -27.95
C GLU A 268 0.99 -18.57 -28.79
N ASP A 269 0.74 -17.69 -29.77
CA ASP A 269 -0.40 -17.82 -30.67
C ASP A 269 -0.19 -18.98 -31.66
N GLU A 270 -1.07 -19.99 -31.65
CA GLU A 270 -0.96 -21.21 -32.46
C GLU A 270 -2.06 -21.27 -33.54
N TRP A 271 -1.77 -21.89 -34.69
CA TRP A 271 -2.77 -22.20 -35.73
C TRP A 271 -3.38 -23.57 -35.45
N LEU A 272 -4.69 -23.62 -35.20
CA LEU A 272 -5.41 -24.86 -34.89
C LEU A 272 -6.54 -25.12 -35.88
N ALA A 273 -6.82 -26.39 -36.13
CA ALA A 273 -7.99 -26.81 -36.90
C ALA A 273 -9.29 -26.63 -36.09
N GLU A 274 -10.44 -26.54 -36.77
CA GLU A 274 -11.75 -26.38 -36.12
C GLU A 274 -12.07 -27.52 -35.12
N SER A 275 -11.55 -28.71 -35.36
CA SER A 275 -11.71 -29.91 -34.51
C SER A 275 -10.85 -29.89 -33.24
N GLU A 276 -9.75 -29.15 -33.23
CA GLU A 276 -8.79 -29.11 -32.11
C GLU A 276 -9.12 -28.00 -31.10
N ILE A 277 -10.03 -27.09 -31.48
CA ILE A 277 -10.41 -25.95 -30.66
C ILE A 277 -11.52 -26.35 -29.68
N THR A 278 -11.23 -26.30 -28.39
CA THR A 278 -12.24 -26.42 -27.33
C THR A 278 -13.23 -25.24 -27.41
N ASP A 279 -14.55 -25.51 -27.33
CA ASP A 279 -15.62 -24.51 -27.49
C ASP A 279 -15.61 -23.77 -28.86
N SER A 280 -15.20 -24.46 -29.94
CA SER A 280 -15.06 -23.90 -31.30
C SER A 280 -16.30 -23.15 -31.79
N ASP A 281 -17.50 -23.69 -31.61
CA ASP A 281 -18.75 -23.07 -32.09
C ASP A 281 -18.96 -21.65 -31.52
N LYS A 282 -18.78 -21.47 -30.21
CA LYS A 282 -18.95 -20.15 -29.57
C LYS A 282 -17.90 -19.14 -30.06
N LEU A 283 -16.65 -19.58 -30.14
CA LEU A 283 -15.52 -18.72 -30.52
C LEU A 283 -15.59 -18.30 -31.99
N LEU A 284 -15.88 -19.25 -32.87
CA LEU A 284 -16.03 -18.99 -34.30
C LEU A 284 -17.26 -18.15 -34.60
N ARG A 285 -18.36 -18.35 -33.88
CA ARG A 285 -19.58 -17.53 -34.04
C ARG A 285 -19.34 -16.07 -33.66
N ARG A 286 -18.61 -15.82 -32.55
CA ARG A 286 -18.18 -14.46 -32.16
C ARG A 286 -17.24 -13.84 -33.19
N PHE A 287 -16.23 -14.58 -33.64
CA PHE A 287 -15.28 -14.12 -34.66
C PHE A 287 -15.97 -13.74 -35.98
N ARG A 288 -16.88 -14.59 -36.47
CA ARG A 288 -17.67 -14.31 -37.69
C ARG A 288 -18.57 -13.09 -37.52
N HIS A 289 -19.13 -12.89 -36.33
CA HIS A 289 -19.96 -11.72 -36.03
C HIS A 289 -19.14 -10.42 -36.05
N GLU A 290 -17.95 -10.39 -35.44
CA GLU A 290 -17.07 -9.21 -35.45
C GLU A 290 -16.58 -8.83 -36.85
N ARG A 291 -16.42 -9.78 -37.79
CA ARG A 291 -15.98 -9.50 -39.16
C ARG A 291 -17.10 -9.16 -40.14
N ARG A 292 -18.38 -9.26 -39.74
CA ARG A 292 -19.47 -8.80 -40.61
C ARG A 292 -19.40 -7.27 -40.67
N PRO A 293 -19.34 -6.66 -41.87
CA PRO A 293 -19.51 -5.22 -41.98
C PRO A 293 -20.89 -4.86 -41.41
N GLN A 294 -20.94 -3.88 -40.51
CA GLN A 294 -22.21 -3.29 -40.11
C GLN A 294 -22.80 -2.62 -41.36
N ALA A 295 -23.97 -3.10 -41.78
CA ALA A 295 -24.75 -2.53 -42.87
C ALA A 295 -25.37 -1.20 -42.44
#